data_AF-A0A6P6KAB4-F1
#
_entry.id   AF-A0A6P6KAB4-F1
#
_cell.length_a   1.000
_cell.length_b   1.000
_cell.length_c   1.000
_cell.angle_alpha   90.00
_cell.angle_beta   90.00
_cell.angle_gamma   90.00
#
_symmetry.space_group_name_H-M   'P 1'
#
loop_
_entity.id
_entity.type
_entity.pdbx_description
1 polymer ?
#
loop_
_entity_poly.entity_id
_entity_poly.type
_entity_poly.pdbx_seq_one_letter_code
_entity_poly.pdbx_strand_id
1 'polypeptide(L)'
;MDEEYYSNVGEWEGQDGNMDGYGDAEADGKVQEDCLQKFSSRDYIMEPTVFNTLKTYFQAGGSPEHVIQLLSENYSAVAQTVNLLAEWLIQMGVEPAQVQERVENHLKSLLIKHFDPQKADSIFTVEGETPAWLEQMIAHTTWRDLFYKLAEAHPDCLMLNFTVKLISDAGYQGEITSVSTACQQLEVFSRVLRTSLATLLDGGEQNLEKNLPEFAKMVCHGEHTYLFAQAMMSILAQEEQGGSAMRRIGQEVQKYAHERGHDASQITLALGTAAAYPRACQALGAMLSKGALNPADITVLFKMFSSMDPPPVELNKRVNINKDELKSTSKAIETVHNLCCNENKGATELVAELSTLYQCIRFPVVAMGVLKWVDWTVSEPRYFQLQTDHTPVHLALLDEISTCHQLLHPQVLQLLIKLFETEHSQLDVMEQMELKKTLLDRMVHLLSRGYVLPVVGYIRKCLEKLNTDISLIRYFVTEVLDVITPPYTSDFVQLFLPILENDSIAGTIRTEGEHDPVAEFIAHCKSNFIMMN
;
A
#
# COMPACT_ATOMS: atom_id res chain seq x y z
N MET A 1 -5.08 35.62 -28.45
CA MET A 1 -6.04 36.01 -27.41
C MET A 1 -7.17 36.69 -28.12
N ASP A 2 -8.31 36.02 -28.14
CA ASP A 2 -9.49 36.35 -28.93
C ASP A 2 -10.20 37.61 -28.41
N GLU A 3 -10.72 38.40 -29.35
CA GLU A 3 -11.28 39.76 -29.21
C GLU A 3 -12.72 39.82 -28.65
N GLU A 4 -13.25 38.74 -28.04
CA GLU A 4 -14.69 38.67 -27.74
C GLU A 4 -15.14 39.23 -26.37
N TYR A 5 -14.24 39.77 -25.55
CA TYR A 5 -14.59 40.22 -24.19
C TYR A 5 -15.10 41.68 -24.06
N TYR A 6 -15.16 42.47 -25.16
CA TYR A 6 -15.55 43.89 -25.14
C TYR A 6 -16.94 44.17 -25.74
N SER A 7 -17.94 43.32 -25.46
CA SER A 7 -19.32 43.57 -25.92
C SER A 7 -20.35 43.50 -24.79
N ASN A 8 -20.18 44.32 -23.75
CA ASN A 8 -21.35 44.76 -22.97
C ASN A 8 -21.06 46.07 -22.20
N VAL A 9 -20.94 47.17 -22.94
CA VAL A 9 -21.04 48.51 -22.36
C VAL A 9 -22.53 48.84 -22.26
N GLY A 10 -23.14 48.46 -21.13
CA GLY A 10 -24.50 48.88 -20.79
C GLY A 10 -24.54 50.39 -20.57
N GLU A 11 -25.42 51.06 -21.31
CA GLU A 11 -25.67 52.49 -21.25
C GLU A 11 -26.03 52.94 -19.83
N TRP A 12 -25.31 53.96 -19.33
CA TRP A 12 -25.64 54.69 -18.11
C TRP A 12 -26.86 55.59 -18.40
N GLU A 13 -28.07 55.17 -18.01
CA GLU A 13 -29.23 56.05 -17.94
C GLU A 13 -29.22 56.83 -16.61
N GLY A 14 -28.97 58.14 -16.70
CA GLY A 14 -29.14 59.05 -15.57
C GLY A 14 -30.61 59.23 -15.24
N GLN A 15 -31.02 58.81 -14.04
CA GLN A 15 -32.37 59.04 -13.53
C GLN A 15 -32.30 60.07 -12.39
N ASP A 16 -32.70 61.31 -12.72
CA ASP A 16 -33.04 62.34 -11.75
C ASP A 16 -34.28 61.90 -10.94
N GLY A 17 -34.16 61.90 -9.60
CA GLY A 17 -35.25 61.59 -8.68
C GLY A 17 -34.95 62.13 -7.28
N ASN A 18 -35.76 63.10 -6.85
CA ASN A 18 -35.57 64.00 -5.71
C ASN A 18 -36.02 63.39 -4.34
N MET A 19 -35.31 63.80 -3.28
CA MET A 19 -35.68 63.95 -1.86
C MET A 19 -36.59 62.93 -1.15
N ASP A 20 -36.05 62.23 -0.14
CA ASP A 20 -36.41 62.41 1.29
C ASP A 20 -35.66 61.39 2.18
N GLY A 21 -34.87 61.86 3.17
CA GLY A 21 -34.21 60.99 4.15
C GLY A 21 -33.07 61.63 4.93
N TYR A 22 -33.34 62.67 5.72
CA TYR A 22 -32.37 63.26 6.68
C TYR A 22 -32.14 62.33 7.89
N GLY A 23 -31.58 61.15 7.63
CA GLY A 23 -31.37 60.13 8.67
C GLY A 23 -30.33 59.08 8.29
N ASP A 24 -29.19 59.46 7.70
CA ASP A 24 -28.02 58.56 7.65
C ASP A 24 -26.66 59.23 7.35
N ALA A 25 -26.56 60.58 7.35
CA ALA A 25 -25.33 61.28 6.95
C ALA A 25 -24.07 60.91 7.78
N GLU A 26 -24.25 60.49 9.03
CA GLU A 26 -23.15 60.04 9.91
C GLU A 26 -22.73 58.58 9.61
N ALA A 27 -23.67 57.74 9.16
CA ALA A 27 -23.40 56.37 8.72
C ALA A 27 -22.77 56.35 7.32
N ASP A 28 -23.30 57.15 6.40
CA ASP A 28 -22.77 57.30 5.04
C ASP A 28 -21.35 57.88 5.04
N GLY A 29 -21.07 58.86 5.90
CA GLY A 29 -19.71 59.41 6.06
C GLY A 29 -18.70 58.37 6.55
N LYS A 30 -19.13 57.47 7.45
CA LYS A 30 -18.29 56.37 7.96
C LYS A 30 -18.06 55.28 6.91
N VAL A 31 -19.09 54.96 6.12
CA VAL A 31 -18.98 54.03 4.98
C VAL A 31 -18.04 54.58 3.91
N GLN A 32 -18.08 55.89 3.64
CA GLN A 32 -17.13 56.55 2.74
C GLN A 32 -15.70 56.43 3.27
N GLU A 33 -15.46 56.74 4.55
CA GLU A 33 -14.13 56.69 5.15
C GLU A 33 -13.53 55.27 5.13
N ASP A 34 -14.34 54.26 5.45
CA ASP A 34 -13.93 52.85 5.38
C ASP A 34 -13.59 52.40 3.94
N CYS A 35 -14.32 52.88 2.93
CA CYS A 35 -14.01 52.60 1.53
C CYS A 35 -12.73 53.32 1.08
N LEU A 36 -12.52 54.57 1.48
CA LEU A 36 -11.30 55.34 1.16
C LEU A 36 -10.04 54.73 1.77
N GLN A 37 -10.13 54.18 2.99
CA GLN A 37 -9.01 53.41 3.56
C GLN A 37 -8.66 52.18 2.72
N LYS A 38 -9.67 51.47 2.18
CA LYS A 38 -9.44 50.33 1.29
C LYS A 38 -8.83 50.76 -0.04
N PHE A 39 -9.33 51.82 -0.67
CA PHE A 39 -8.78 52.34 -1.93
C PHE A 39 -7.35 52.87 -1.79
N SER A 40 -6.96 53.30 -0.58
CA SER A 40 -5.59 53.73 -0.27
C SER A 40 -4.63 52.57 -0.07
N SER A 41 -5.12 51.33 -0.05
CA SER A 41 -4.25 50.15 0.07
C SER A 41 -3.57 49.85 -1.27
N ARG A 42 -2.36 49.32 -1.17
CA ARG A 42 -1.49 49.06 -2.32
C ARG A 42 -2.14 48.05 -3.27
N ASP A 43 -2.15 48.38 -4.57
CA ASP A 43 -2.70 47.54 -5.65
C ASP A 43 -4.18 47.14 -5.47
N TYR A 44 -4.97 47.86 -4.66
CA TYR A 44 -6.38 47.52 -4.39
C TYR A 44 -7.25 47.44 -5.65
N ILE A 45 -6.85 48.13 -6.73
CA ILE A 45 -7.51 48.04 -8.04
C ILE A 45 -7.56 46.60 -8.60
N MET A 46 -6.65 45.72 -8.15
CA MET A 46 -6.57 44.32 -8.56
C MET A 46 -7.35 43.36 -7.64
N GLU A 47 -7.95 43.86 -6.56
CA GLU A 47 -8.72 43.04 -5.62
C GLU A 47 -10.11 42.68 -6.20
N PRO A 48 -10.59 41.43 -6.05
CA PRO A 48 -11.87 41.00 -6.64
C PRO A 48 -13.08 41.76 -6.08
N THR A 49 -12.95 42.37 -4.90
CA THR A 49 -14.03 43.13 -4.24
C THR A 49 -14.08 44.60 -4.65
N VAL A 50 -13.17 45.07 -5.51
CA VAL A 50 -13.05 46.50 -5.86
C VAL A 50 -14.36 47.07 -6.42
N PHE A 51 -15.07 46.33 -7.27
CA PHE A 51 -16.32 46.77 -7.87
C PHE A 51 -17.46 46.91 -6.86
N ASN A 52 -17.54 45.98 -5.91
CA ASN A 52 -18.53 46.05 -4.82
C ASN A 52 -18.24 47.26 -3.92
N THR A 53 -16.97 47.48 -3.57
CA THR A 53 -16.56 48.62 -2.73
C THR A 53 -16.78 49.96 -3.44
N LEU A 54 -16.52 50.04 -4.75
CA LEU A 54 -16.84 51.19 -5.58
C LEU A 54 -18.34 51.48 -5.59
N LYS A 55 -19.17 50.44 -5.78
CA LYS A 55 -20.62 50.56 -5.76
C LYS A 55 -21.13 51.11 -4.41
N THR A 56 -20.63 50.56 -3.30
CA THR A 56 -20.99 51.03 -1.95
C THR A 56 -20.54 52.47 -1.72
N TYR A 57 -19.34 52.84 -2.17
CA TYR A 57 -18.81 54.20 -2.04
C TYR A 57 -19.65 55.24 -2.82
N PHE A 58 -20.05 54.91 -4.04
CA PHE A 58 -20.89 55.80 -4.85
C PHE A 58 -22.33 55.88 -4.33
N GLN A 59 -22.87 54.78 -3.80
CA GLN A 59 -24.19 54.78 -3.15
C GLN A 59 -24.22 55.66 -1.89
N ALA A 60 -23.10 55.77 -1.17
CA ALA A 60 -22.96 56.67 -0.03
C ALA A 60 -22.69 58.13 -0.41
N GLY A 61 -22.64 58.49 -1.71
CA GLY A 61 -22.41 59.86 -2.18
C GLY A 61 -20.94 60.27 -2.33
N GLY A 62 -20.02 59.31 -2.43
CA GLY A 62 -18.59 59.57 -2.58
C GLY A 62 -18.18 60.14 -3.95
N SER A 63 -17.08 60.91 -3.99
CA SER A 63 -16.59 61.58 -5.21
C SER A 63 -15.74 60.64 -6.09
N PRO A 64 -16.07 60.48 -7.40
CA PRO A 64 -15.27 59.69 -8.33
C PRO A 64 -13.81 60.13 -8.46
N GLU A 65 -13.56 61.45 -8.46
CA GLU A 65 -12.21 62.02 -8.64
C GLU A 65 -11.26 61.54 -7.54
N HIS A 66 -11.75 61.50 -6.30
CA HIS A 66 -10.93 61.13 -5.15
C HIS A 66 -10.54 59.65 -5.18
N VAL A 67 -11.43 58.77 -5.64
CA VAL A 67 -11.15 57.33 -5.76
C VAL A 67 -10.21 57.04 -6.92
N ILE A 68 -10.40 57.70 -8.07
CA ILE A 68 -9.48 57.56 -9.21
C ILE A 68 -8.08 57.96 -8.79
N GLN A 69 -7.93 59.09 -8.10
CA GLN A 69 -6.65 59.54 -7.60
C GLN A 69 -6.02 58.51 -6.66
N LEU A 70 -6.74 58.07 -5.62
CA LEU A 70 -6.23 57.10 -4.66
C LEU A 70 -5.86 55.74 -5.28
N LEU A 71 -6.70 55.20 -6.17
CA LEU A 71 -6.41 53.91 -6.83
C LEU A 71 -5.22 54.03 -7.78
N SER A 72 -5.07 55.16 -8.48
CA SER A 72 -3.96 55.39 -9.40
C SER A 72 -2.63 55.63 -8.68
N GLU A 73 -2.63 56.43 -7.61
CA GLU A 73 -1.44 56.75 -6.82
C GLU A 73 -0.90 55.52 -6.06
N ASN A 74 -1.80 54.61 -5.63
CA ASN A 74 -1.43 53.41 -4.89
C ASN A 74 -1.27 52.15 -5.77
N TYR A 75 -1.34 52.29 -7.10
CA TYR A 75 -1.06 51.20 -8.03
C TYR A 75 0.44 51.11 -8.35
N SER A 76 1.03 49.98 -7.97
CA SER A 76 2.44 49.64 -8.09
C SER A 76 2.71 48.42 -8.98
N ALA A 77 1.65 47.83 -9.56
CA ALA A 77 1.71 46.77 -10.56
C ALA A 77 2.54 45.54 -10.14
N VAL A 78 2.42 45.10 -8.88
CA VAL A 78 3.22 43.98 -8.36
C VAL A 78 2.95 42.70 -9.14
N ALA A 79 1.68 42.40 -9.44
CA ALA A 79 1.30 41.21 -10.20
C ALA A 79 1.91 41.20 -11.61
N GLN A 80 1.90 42.34 -12.30
CA GLN A 80 2.49 42.49 -13.63
C GLN A 80 4.02 42.36 -13.59
N THR A 81 4.65 42.85 -12.52
CA THR A 81 6.10 42.70 -12.29
C THR A 81 6.48 41.23 -12.11
N VAL A 82 5.64 40.44 -11.43
CA VAL A 82 5.85 38.99 -11.29
C VAL A 82 5.74 38.27 -12.64
N ASN A 83 4.79 38.64 -13.50
CA ASN A 83 4.68 38.08 -14.85
C ASN A 83 5.93 38.38 -15.68
N LEU A 84 6.46 39.60 -15.59
CA LEU A 84 7.70 39.98 -16.29
C LEU A 84 8.90 39.17 -15.79
N LEU A 85 9.01 38.94 -14.48
CA LEU A 85 10.04 38.09 -13.90
C LEU A 85 9.90 36.63 -14.37
N ALA A 86 8.67 36.12 -14.49
CA ALA A 86 8.41 34.78 -15.03
C ALA A 86 8.86 34.66 -16.49
N GLU A 87 8.57 35.67 -17.33
CA GLU A 87 9.03 35.72 -18.72
C GLU A 87 10.56 35.78 -18.82
N TRP A 88 11.23 36.57 -17.96
CA TRP A 88 12.68 36.64 -17.94
C TRP A 88 13.31 35.29 -17.55
N LEU A 89 12.73 34.56 -16.60
CA LEU A 89 13.20 33.22 -16.26
C LEU A 89 13.10 32.26 -17.46
N ILE A 90 12.01 32.35 -18.23
CA ILE A 90 11.84 31.56 -19.45
C ILE A 90 12.89 31.93 -20.51
N GLN A 91 13.12 33.23 -20.73
CA GLN A 91 14.13 33.71 -21.68
C GLN A 91 15.56 33.30 -21.31
N MET A 92 15.83 33.16 -20.01
CA MET A 92 17.13 32.71 -19.48
C MET A 92 17.34 31.18 -19.58
N GLY A 93 16.38 30.45 -20.15
CA GLY A 93 16.50 29.01 -20.43
C GLY A 93 15.85 28.10 -19.39
N VAL A 94 15.08 28.64 -18.43
CA VAL A 94 14.25 27.80 -17.56
C VAL A 94 13.03 27.34 -18.34
N GLU A 95 12.70 26.05 -18.27
CA GLU A 95 11.50 25.54 -18.93
C GLU A 95 10.23 26.22 -18.37
N PRO A 96 9.28 26.61 -19.23
CA PRO A 96 8.03 27.23 -18.78
C PRO A 96 7.28 26.42 -17.71
N ALA A 97 7.30 25.09 -17.82
CA ALA A 97 6.69 24.19 -16.86
C ALA A 97 7.26 24.35 -15.44
N GLN A 98 8.58 24.55 -15.31
CA GLN A 98 9.24 24.71 -14.01
C GLN A 98 8.93 26.08 -13.39
N VAL A 99 8.79 27.12 -14.21
CA VAL A 99 8.38 28.45 -13.74
C VAL A 99 6.94 28.42 -13.23
N GLN A 100 6.04 27.77 -13.98
CA GLN A 100 4.65 27.55 -13.56
C GLN A 100 4.58 26.75 -12.26
N GLU A 101 5.33 25.64 -12.17
CA GLU A 101 5.37 24.80 -10.96
C GLU A 101 5.86 25.58 -9.73
N ARG A 102 6.83 26.49 -9.87
CA ARG A 102 7.27 27.37 -8.76
C ARG A 102 6.15 28.28 -8.27
N VAL A 103 5.39 28.88 -9.18
CA VAL A 103 4.26 29.75 -8.82
C VAL A 103 3.15 28.93 -8.16
N GLU A 104 2.78 27.79 -8.74
CA GLU A 104 1.78 26.87 -8.19
C GLU A 104 2.16 26.39 -6.78
N ASN A 105 3.42 25.99 -6.57
CA ASN A 105 3.91 25.55 -5.27
C ASN A 105 3.90 26.68 -4.22
N HIS A 106 4.21 27.91 -4.63
CA HIS A 106 4.12 29.06 -3.72
C HIS A 106 2.68 29.39 -3.34
N LEU A 107 1.77 29.42 -4.33
CA LEU A 107 0.33 29.60 -4.09
C LEU A 107 -0.24 28.52 -3.19
N LYS A 108 0.14 27.27 -3.41
CA LYS A 108 -0.22 26.12 -2.57
C LYS A 108 0.18 26.34 -1.11
N SER A 109 1.41 26.80 -0.87
CA SER A 109 1.90 27.11 0.48
C SER A 109 1.11 28.24 1.14
N LEU A 110 0.79 29.30 0.39
CA LEU A 110 -0.03 30.41 0.88
C LEU A 110 -1.45 29.96 1.22
N LEU A 111 -2.07 29.15 0.34
CA LEU A 111 -3.40 28.60 0.57
C LEU A 111 -3.42 27.75 1.84
N ILE A 112 -2.47 26.83 2.03
CA ILE A 112 -2.39 26.01 3.25
C ILE A 112 -2.24 26.89 4.51
N LYS A 113 -1.42 27.95 4.45
CA LYS A 113 -1.14 28.81 5.60
C LYS A 113 -2.31 29.70 6.00
N HIS A 114 -3.10 30.15 5.03
CA HIS A 114 -4.15 31.14 5.23
C HIS A 114 -5.57 30.61 5.00
N PHE A 115 -5.72 29.29 4.84
CA PHE A 115 -7.03 28.67 4.66
C PHE A 115 -7.92 28.88 5.88
N ASP A 116 -9.15 29.30 5.62
CA ASP A 116 -10.19 29.49 6.64
C ASP A 116 -11.41 28.63 6.27
N PRO A 117 -11.69 27.55 7.00
CA PRO A 117 -12.75 26.60 6.66
C PRO A 117 -14.14 27.25 6.74
N GLN A 118 -14.37 28.22 7.62
CA GLN A 118 -15.68 28.86 7.76
C GLN A 118 -16.00 29.73 6.54
N LYS A 119 -14.99 30.44 6.01
CA LYS A 119 -15.14 31.23 4.79
C LYS A 119 -15.33 30.33 3.57
N ALA A 120 -14.59 29.22 3.48
CA ALA A 120 -14.76 28.26 2.39
C ALA A 120 -16.18 27.68 2.36
N ASP A 121 -16.74 27.30 3.51
CA ASP A 121 -18.10 26.78 3.60
C ASP A 121 -19.16 27.86 3.31
N SER A 122 -18.87 29.13 3.61
CA SER A 122 -19.76 30.24 3.26
C SER A 122 -19.99 30.38 1.75
N ILE A 123 -18.98 30.07 0.92
CA ILE A 123 -19.09 30.11 -0.55
C ILE A 123 -20.15 29.11 -1.02
N PHE A 124 -20.12 27.89 -0.49
CA PHE A 124 -21.05 26.82 -0.84
C PHE A 124 -22.47 27.05 -0.31
N THR A 125 -22.59 27.64 0.88
CA THR A 125 -23.90 27.86 1.51
C THR A 125 -24.66 29.05 0.95
N VAL A 126 -23.96 30.08 0.44
CA VAL A 126 -24.57 31.29 -0.10
C VAL A 126 -24.94 31.13 -1.58
N GLU A 127 -24.08 30.51 -2.38
CA GLU A 127 -24.30 30.39 -3.84
C GLU A 127 -25.19 29.19 -4.20
N GLY A 128 -25.31 28.17 -3.35
CA GLY A 128 -26.20 27.01 -3.53
C GLY A 128 -25.84 26.07 -4.69
N GLU A 129 -24.95 26.50 -5.59
CA GLU A 129 -24.40 25.74 -6.71
C GLU A 129 -22.89 25.49 -6.54
N THR A 130 -22.38 24.47 -7.23
CA THR A 130 -20.96 24.14 -7.23
C THR A 130 -20.17 25.17 -8.04
N PRO A 131 -19.15 25.83 -7.48
CA PRO A 131 -18.42 26.85 -8.22
C PRO A 131 -17.68 26.26 -9.42
N ALA A 132 -17.86 26.85 -10.61
CA ALA A 132 -17.25 26.35 -11.86
C ALA A 132 -15.71 26.29 -11.83
N TRP A 133 -15.07 27.18 -11.04
CA TRP A 133 -13.62 27.16 -10.86
C TRP A 133 -13.12 25.89 -10.16
N LEU A 134 -13.97 25.24 -9.36
CA LEU A 134 -13.59 24.04 -8.61
C LEU A 134 -13.34 22.85 -9.55
N GLU A 135 -14.20 22.66 -10.55
CA GLU A 135 -14.02 21.61 -11.56
C GLU A 135 -12.74 21.81 -12.36
N GLN A 136 -12.41 23.06 -12.69
CA GLN A 136 -11.16 23.41 -13.38
C GLN A 136 -9.94 23.11 -12.51
N MET A 137 -10.00 23.41 -11.21
CA MET A 137 -8.92 23.06 -10.29
C MET A 137 -8.73 21.55 -10.16
N ILE A 138 -9.82 20.78 -10.08
CA ILE A 138 -9.79 19.32 -9.96
C ILE A 138 -9.11 18.65 -11.17
N ALA A 139 -9.14 19.26 -12.36
CA ALA A 139 -8.48 18.72 -13.55
C ALA A 139 -6.95 18.57 -13.37
N HIS A 140 -6.32 19.37 -12.51
CA HIS A 140 -4.88 19.35 -12.29
C HIS A 140 -4.46 18.60 -11.01
N THR A 141 -3.46 17.72 -11.15
CA THR A 141 -2.90 16.92 -10.05
C THR A 141 -2.40 17.77 -8.87
N THR A 142 -1.73 18.91 -9.14
CA THR A 142 -1.16 19.80 -8.11
C THR A 142 -2.20 20.29 -7.11
N TRP A 143 -3.39 20.64 -7.62
CA TRP A 143 -4.50 21.17 -6.83
C TRP A 143 -5.28 20.06 -6.14
N ARG A 144 -5.42 18.87 -6.75
CA ARG A 144 -5.96 17.70 -6.05
C ARG A 144 -5.16 17.37 -4.78
N ASP A 145 -3.82 17.38 -4.84
CA ASP A 145 -2.96 17.19 -3.66
C ASP A 145 -3.13 18.31 -2.61
N LEU A 146 -3.38 19.55 -3.03
CA LEU A 146 -3.71 20.63 -2.11
C LEU A 146 -5.02 20.34 -1.35
N PHE A 147 -6.08 19.92 -2.06
CA PHE A 147 -7.37 19.61 -1.45
C PHE A 147 -7.27 18.45 -0.46
N TYR A 148 -6.49 17.40 -0.76
CA TYR A 148 -6.27 16.30 0.19
C TYR A 148 -5.58 16.79 1.47
N LYS A 149 -4.54 17.62 1.36
CA LYS A 149 -3.83 18.18 2.53
C LYS A 149 -4.70 19.10 3.36
N LEU A 150 -5.52 19.93 2.70
CA LEU A 150 -6.47 20.80 3.39
C LEU A 150 -7.56 19.99 4.10
N ALA A 151 -8.10 18.96 3.44
CA ALA A 151 -9.14 18.11 4.02
C ALA A 151 -8.62 17.29 5.22
N GLU A 152 -7.35 16.89 5.21
CA GLU A 152 -6.69 16.30 6.37
C GLU A 152 -6.53 17.29 7.54
N ALA A 153 -6.18 18.55 7.25
CA ALA A 153 -6.04 19.59 8.27
C ALA A 153 -7.38 20.09 8.82
N HIS A 154 -8.43 20.08 8.00
CA HIS A 154 -9.76 20.63 8.31
C HIS A 154 -10.88 19.63 7.95
N PRO A 155 -11.03 18.54 8.73
CA PRO A 155 -11.98 17.47 8.41
C PRO A 155 -13.46 17.89 8.48
N ASP A 156 -13.77 18.91 9.27
CA ASP A 156 -15.15 19.39 9.46
C ASP A 156 -15.62 20.35 8.35
N CYS A 157 -14.74 20.72 7.41
CA CYS A 157 -15.08 21.65 6.33
C CYS A 157 -15.94 20.98 5.25
N LEU A 158 -17.15 21.49 5.03
CA LEU A 158 -18.11 20.96 4.06
C LEU A 158 -17.60 21.08 2.62
N MET A 159 -16.98 22.21 2.28
CA MET A 159 -16.44 22.46 0.95
C MET A 159 -15.35 21.46 0.58
N LEU A 160 -14.41 21.20 1.49
CA LEU A 160 -13.33 20.23 1.27
C LEU A 160 -13.89 18.82 1.16
N ASN A 161 -14.85 18.48 2.01
CA ASN A 161 -15.53 17.20 1.95
C ASN A 161 -16.24 16.98 0.60
N PHE A 162 -16.97 17.98 0.12
CA PHE A 162 -17.62 17.95 -1.18
C PHE A 162 -16.62 17.89 -2.34
N THR A 163 -15.50 18.61 -2.24
CA THR A 163 -14.43 18.61 -3.24
C THR A 163 -13.79 17.24 -3.37
N VAL A 164 -13.49 16.55 -2.26
CA VAL A 164 -12.93 15.19 -2.29
C VAL A 164 -13.91 14.22 -2.95
N LYS A 165 -15.21 14.39 -2.73
CA LYS A 165 -16.25 13.62 -3.43
C LYS A 165 -16.22 13.89 -4.95
N LEU A 166 -16.16 15.15 -5.38
CA LEU A 166 -16.04 15.49 -6.81
C LEU A 166 -14.78 14.91 -7.46
N ILE A 167 -13.64 14.95 -6.76
CA ILE A 167 -12.39 14.34 -7.25
C ILE A 167 -12.58 12.83 -7.45
N SER A 168 -13.32 12.18 -6.55
CA SER A 168 -13.68 10.76 -6.67
C SER A 168 -14.68 10.50 -7.80
N ASP A 169 -15.65 11.40 -8.05
CA ASP A 169 -16.59 11.32 -9.18
C ASP A 169 -15.90 11.48 -10.53
N ALA A 170 -14.85 12.32 -10.58
CA ALA A 170 -14.03 12.53 -11.77
C ALA A 170 -13.07 11.35 -12.09
N GLY A 171 -13.01 10.32 -11.23
CA GLY A 171 -12.21 9.12 -11.47
C GLY A 171 -10.80 9.11 -10.88
N TYR A 172 -10.40 10.15 -10.13
CA TYR A 172 -9.06 10.28 -9.55
C TYR A 172 -8.91 9.65 -8.15
N GLN A 173 -9.79 8.71 -7.76
CA GLN A 173 -9.77 8.09 -6.43
C GLN A 173 -8.47 7.33 -6.09
N GLY A 174 -7.72 6.88 -7.10
CA GLY A 174 -6.43 6.18 -6.90
C GLY A 174 -5.31 7.09 -6.38
N GLU A 175 -5.48 8.42 -6.48
CA GLU A 175 -4.50 9.41 -6.02
C GLU A 175 -4.68 9.78 -4.54
N ILE A 176 -5.78 9.34 -3.92
CA ILE A 176 -6.09 9.60 -2.51
C ILE A 176 -5.18 8.73 -1.65
N THR A 177 -3.98 9.24 -1.38
CA THR A 177 -2.97 8.59 -0.55
C THR A 177 -3.16 8.91 0.94
N SER A 178 -3.93 9.95 1.29
CA SER A 178 -4.24 10.29 2.67
C SER A 178 -5.36 9.40 3.23
N VAL A 179 -4.93 8.41 4.01
CA VAL A 179 -5.81 7.47 4.71
C VAL A 179 -6.86 8.17 5.59
N SER A 180 -6.50 9.28 6.22
CA SER A 180 -7.37 10.06 7.13
C SER A 180 -8.57 10.67 6.41
N THR A 181 -8.34 11.31 5.26
CA THR A 181 -9.38 11.97 4.46
C THR A 181 -10.35 10.99 3.82
N ALA A 182 -9.83 9.87 3.27
CA ALA A 182 -10.67 8.87 2.60
C ALA A 182 -11.62 8.16 3.57
N CYS A 183 -11.17 7.91 4.81
CA CYS A 183 -11.90 7.13 5.81
C CYS A 183 -13.09 7.87 6.44
N GLN A 184 -13.16 9.21 6.35
CA GLN A 184 -14.25 10.00 6.95
C GLN A 184 -15.54 9.97 6.15
N GLN A 185 -15.44 9.73 4.83
CA GLN A 185 -16.61 9.67 3.95
C GLN A 185 -16.82 8.28 3.40
N LEU A 186 -17.98 7.69 3.70
CA LEU A 186 -18.30 6.33 3.27
C LEU A 186 -18.23 6.15 1.74
N GLU A 187 -18.70 7.14 0.97
CA GLU A 187 -18.71 7.05 -0.49
C GLU A 187 -17.29 7.02 -1.07
N VAL A 188 -16.42 7.93 -0.61
CA VAL A 188 -15.00 7.99 -1.00
C VAL A 188 -14.29 6.71 -0.56
N PHE A 189 -14.45 6.32 0.70
CA PHE A 189 -13.86 5.09 1.24
C PHE A 189 -14.26 3.86 0.43
N SER A 190 -15.55 3.71 0.09
CA SER A 190 -16.05 2.56 -0.67
C SER A 190 -15.43 2.45 -2.07
N ARG A 191 -15.19 3.60 -2.73
CA ARG A 191 -14.57 3.64 -4.05
C ARG A 191 -13.09 3.31 -4.01
N VAL A 192 -12.37 3.87 -3.02
CA VAL A 192 -10.94 3.56 -2.81
C VAL A 192 -10.77 2.09 -2.41
N LEU A 193 -11.61 1.57 -1.52
CA LEU A 193 -11.65 0.14 -1.15
C LEU A 193 -11.82 -0.74 -2.39
N ARG A 194 -12.78 -0.41 -3.27
CA ARG A 194 -13.02 -1.15 -4.53
C ARG A 194 -11.80 -1.14 -5.44
N THR A 195 -11.20 0.02 -5.70
CA THR A 195 -10.04 0.12 -6.61
C THR A 195 -8.83 -0.61 -6.03
N SER A 196 -8.57 -0.49 -4.74
CA SER A 196 -7.46 -1.18 -4.09
C SER A 196 -7.66 -2.69 -4.08
N LEU A 197 -8.88 -3.19 -3.84
CA LEU A 197 -9.21 -4.61 -3.95
C LEU A 197 -9.02 -5.13 -5.39
N ALA A 198 -9.43 -4.36 -6.41
CA ALA A 198 -9.20 -4.73 -7.80
C ALA A 198 -7.69 -4.86 -8.10
N THR A 199 -6.89 -3.86 -7.70
CA THR A 199 -5.42 -3.90 -7.86
C THR A 199 -4.78 -5.10 -7.17
N LEU A 200 -5.25 -5.47 -5.96
CA LEU A 200 -4.77 -6.64 -5.24
C LEU A 200 -5.12 -7.96 -5.95
N LEU A 201 -6.30 -8.05 -6.58
CA LEU A 201 -6.75 -9.24 -7.29
C LEU A 201 -6.06 -9.40 -8.66
N ASP A 202 -5.89 -8.31 -9.41
CA ASP A 202 -5.36 -8.34 -10.78
C ASP A 202 -3.89 -8.79 -10.86
N GLY A 203 -3.09 -8.50 -9.83
CA GLY A 203 -1.65 -8.79 -9.81
C GLY A 203 -1.23 -10.06 -9.08
N GLY A 204 -2.16 -10.86 -8.58
CA GLY A 204 -1.87 -12.13 -7.87
C GLY A 204 -1.03 -11.98 -6.60
N GLU A 205 -0.36 -13.06 -6.18
CA GLU A 205 0.36 -13.15 -4.90
C GLU A 205 1.53 -12.15 -4.79
N GLN A 206 2.21 -11.83 -5.89
CA GLN A 206 3.31 -10.85 -5.90
C GLN A 206 2.80 -9.43 -5.62
N ASN A 207 1.66 -9.06 -6.22
CA ASN A 207 1.09 -7.74 -6.02
C ASN A 207 0.40 -7.63 -4.65
N LEU A 208 -0.10 -8.76 -4.12
CA LEU A 208 -0.58 -8.87 -2.75
C LEU A 208 0.54 -8.47 -1.76
N GLU A 209 1.72 -9.08 -1.83
CA GLU A 209 2.84 -8.76 -0.92
C GLU A 209 3.23 -7.27 -0.97
N LYS A 210 3.24 -6.68 -2.17
CA LYS A 210 3.63 -5.29 -2.38
C LYS A 210 2.59 -4.28 -1.88
N ASN A 211 1.32 -4.48 -2.20
CA ASN A 211 0.27 -3.46 -1.99
C ASN A 211 -0.56 -3.69 -0.72
N LEU A 212 -0.53 -4.90 -0.14
CA LEU A 212 -1.24 -5.22 1.09
C LEU A 212 -0.92 -4.28 2.26
N PRO A 213 0.35 -3.86 2.52
CA PRO A 213 0.63 -2.99 3.66
C PRO A 213 -0.07 -1.63 3.59
N GLU A 214 -0.15 -1.03 2.40
CA GLU A 214 -0.85 0.25 2.18
C GLU A 214 -2.36 0.08 2.30
N PHE A 215 -2.89 -0.99 1.70
CA PHE A 215 -4.30 -1.36 1.80
C PHE A 215 -4.73 -1.62 3.25
N ALA A 216 -3.97 -2.43 3.98
CA ALA A 216 -4.26 -2.79 5.36
C ALA A 216 -4.11 -1.58 6.29
N LYS A 217 -3.15 -0.68 6.03
CA LYS A 217 -3.04 0.60 6.77
C LYS A 217 -4.30 1.45 6.59
N MET A 218 -4.85 1.51 5.38
CA MET A 218 -6.09 2.24 5.10
C MET A 218 -7.28 1.61 5.83
N VAL A 219 -7.48 0.30 5.66
CA VAL A 219 -8.63 -0.42 6.25
C VAL A 219 -8.58 -0.43 7.79
N CYS A 220 -7.39 -0.61 8.36
CA CYS A 220 -7.17 -0.66 9.81
C CYS A 220 -7.00 0.73 10.46
N HIS A 221 -7.31 1.82 9.74
CA HIS A 221 -7.22 3.17 10.30
C HIS A 221 -8.23 3.42 11.42
N GLY A 222 -9.47 2.95 11.25
CA GLY A 222 -10.52 3.00 12.26
C GLY A 222 -11.21 1.65 12.43
N GLU A 223 -11.79 1.40 13.60
CA GLU A 223 -12.55 0.16 13.85
C GLU A 223 -13.77 0.05 12.92
N HIS A 224 -14.42 1.17 12.62
CA HIS A 224 -15.58 1.21 11.73
C HIS A 224 -15.22 0.98 10.26
N THR A 225 -14.07 1.48 9.80
CA THR A 225 -13.56 1.21 8.44
C THR A 225 -13.14 -0.25 8.30
N TYR A 226 -12.53 -0.81 9.34
CA TYR A 226 -12.18 -2.23 9.41
C TYR A 226 -13.43 -3.11 9.34
N LEU A 227 -14.45 -2.82 10.16
CA LEU A 227 -15.73 -3.54 10.15
C LEU A 227 -16.40 -3.48 8.78
N PHE A 228 -16.47 -2.29 8.17
CA PHE A 228 -17.06 -2.13 6.84
C PHE A 228 -16.31 -2.96 5.79
N ALA A 229 -14.97 -2.86 5.74
CA ALA A 229 -14.18 -3.61 4.78
C ALA A 229 -14.28 -5.13 4.99
N GLN A 230 -14.21 -5.61 6.23
CA GLN A 230 -14.36 -7.04 6.54
C GLN A 230 -15.77 -7.57 6.22
N ALA A 231 -16.82 -6.75 6.42
CA ALA A 231 -18.18 -7.10 6.02
C ALA A 231 -18.28 -7.25 4.49
N MET A 232 -17.73 -6.30 3.73
CA MET A 232 -17.69 -6.38 2.27
C MET A 232 -16.91 -7.61 1.79
N MET A 233 -15.72 -7.85 2.35
CA MET A 233 -14.90 -9.02 2.01
C MET A 233 -15.60 -10.34 2.38
N SER A 234 -16.33 -10.39 3.51
CA SER A 234 -17.10 -11.57 3.93
C SER A 234 -18.23 -11.89 2.95
N ILE A 235 -18.97 -10.87 2.48
CA ILE A 235 -20.02 -11.03 1.47
C ILE A 235 -19.43 -11.53 0.16
N LEU A 236 -18.38 -10.87 -0.34
CA LEU A 236 -17.70 -11.23 -1.59
C LEU A 236 -17.04 -12.63 -1.51
N ALA A 237 -16.62 -13.07 -0.32
CA ALA A 237 -16.05 -14.40 -0.10
C ALA A 237 -17.09 -15.54 -0.06
N GLN A 238 -18.39 -15.23 -0.18
CA GLN A 238 -19.45 -16.24 -0.34
C GLN A 238 -19.54 -16.77 -1.77
N GLU A 239 -19.03 -16.02 -2.75
CA GLU A 239 -19.00 -16.43 -4.15
C GLU A 239 -18.10 -17.65 -4.36
N GLU A 240 -18.61 -18.68 -5.05
CA GLU A 240 -17.85 -19.91 -5.31
C GLU A 240 -16.70 -19.67 -6.30
N GLN A 241 -16.86 -18.69 -7.19
CA GLN A 241 -15.85 -18.29 -8.17
C GLN A 241 -15.07 -17.08 -7.65
N GLY A 242 -13.81 -17.30 -7.24
CA GLY A 242 -12.91 -16.21 -6.81
C GLY A 242 -13.09 -15.74 -5.37
N GLY A 243 -14.13 -16.18 -4.64
CA GLY A 243 -14.33 -15.79 -3.23
C GLY A 243 -13.21 -16.26 -2.28
N SER A 244 -12.44 -17.29 -2.65
CA SER A 244 -11.26 -17.73 -1.89
C SER A 244 -10.15 -16.68 -1.86
N ALA A 245 -9.91 -15.96 -2.96
CA ALA A 245 -8.93 -14.88 -3.02
C ALA A 245 -9.36 -13.72 -2.11
N MET A 246 -10.65 -13.38 -2.10
CA MET A 246 -11.18 -12.37 -1.21
C MET A 246 -11.06 -12.77 0.26
N ARG A 247 -11.33 -14.04 0.58
CA ARG A 247 -11.13 -14.58 1.94
C ARG A 247 -9.67 -14.48 2.37
N ARG A 248 -8.72 -14.75 1.48
CA ARG A 248 -7.29 -14.60 1.74
C ARG A 248 -6.92 -13.14 2.06
N ILE A 249 -7.39 -12.18 1.26
CA ILE A 249 -7.15 -10.75 1.52
C ILE A 249 -7.71 -10.37 2.90
N GLY A 250 -8.93 -10.81 3.22
CA GLY A 250 -9.54 -10.57 4.53
C GLY A 250 -8.72 -11.11 5.71
N GLN A 251 -8.14 -12.31 5.56
CA GLN A 251 -7.25 -12.92 6.55
C GLN A 251 -5.92 -12.18 6.70
N GLU A 252 -5.32 -11.72 5.61
CA GLU A 252 -4.07 -10.95 5.66
C GLU A 252 -4.29 -9.57 6.33
N VAL A 253 -5.43 -8.92 6.07
CA VAL A 253 -5.81 -7.68 6.77
C VAL A 253 -6.06 -7.94 8.26
N GLN A 254 -6.68 -9.07 8.62
CA GLN A 254 -6.84 -9.47 10.01
C GLN A 254 -5.50 -9.71 10.71
N LYS A 255 -4.56 -10.39 10.04
CA LYS A 255 -3.20 -10.59 10.53
C LYS A 255 -2.49 -9.26 10.77
N TYR A 256 -2.57 -8.33 9.82
CA TYR A 256 -2.00 -6.99 9.96
C TYR A 256 -2.60 -6.23 11.16
N ALA A 257 -3.92 -6.30 11.37
CA ALA A 257 -4.58 -5.69 12.51
C ALA A 257 -4.06 -6.26 13.84
N HIS A 258 -3.88 -7.58 13.92
CA HIS A 258 -3.35 -8.25 15.09
C HIS A 258 -1.88 -7.85 15.38
N GLU A 259 -1.03 -7.79 14.36
CA GLU A 259 0.37 -7.34 14.47
C GLU A 259 0.48 -5.87 14.94
N ARG A 260 -0.51 -5.03 14.62
CA ARG A 260 -0.64 -3.65 15.11
C ARG A 260 -1.21 -3.54 16.53
N GLY A 261 -1.63 -4.64 17.14
CA GLY A 261 -2.22 -4.68 18.47
C GLY A 261 -3.72 -4.34 18.52
N HIS A 262 -4.42 -4.34 17.39
CA HIS A 262 -5.88 -4.19 17.38
C HIS A 262 -6.57 -5.54 17.66
N ASP A 263 -7.52 -5.59 18.60
CA ASP A 263 -8.33 -6.79 18.85
C ASP A 263 -9.50 -6.89 17.85
N ALA A 264 -9.19 -7.38 16.65
CA ALA A 264 -10.18 -7.64 15.60
C ALA A 264 -10.92 -9.00 15.76
N SER A 265 -10.64 -9.74 16.83
CA SER A 265 -11.11 -11.13 17.00
C SER A 265 -12.63 -11.20 17.09
N GLN A 266 -13.25 -10.26 17.82
CA GLN A 266 -14.70 -10.21 17.99
C GLN A 266 -15.42 -9.93 16.67
N ILE A 267 -14.90 -9.00 15.88
CA ILE A 267 -15.45 -8.67 14.55
C ILE A 267 -15.38 -9.90 13.64
N THR A 268 -14.24 -10.60 13.63
CA THR A 268 -14.06 -11.81 12.82
C THR A 268 -15.06 -12.90 13.20
N LEU A 269 -15.27 -13.13 14.50
CA LEU A 269 -16.22 -14.13 14.99
C LEU A 269 -17.68 -13.75 14.72
N ALA A 270 -18.00 -12.45 14.77
CA ALA A 270 -19.34 -11.93 14.49
C ALA A 270 -19.70 -11.97 13.00
N LEU A 271 -18.73 -11.75 12.12
CA LEU A 271 -18.90 -11.82 10.66
C LEU A 271 -18.92 -13.26 10.12
N GLY A 272 -18.38 -14.21 10.89
CA GLY A 272 -18.52 -15.63 10.61
C GLY A 272 -19.83 -16.20 11.17
N THR A 273 -20.14 -17.46 10.85
CA THR A 273 -21.30 -18.15 11.45
C THR A 273 -21.00 -18.76 12.82
N ALA A 274 -19.80 -18.50 13.38
CA ALA A 274 -19.38 -19.02 14.67
C ALA A 274 -20.32 -18.54 15.78
N ALA A 275 -20.91 -17.35 15.62
CA ALA A 275 -21.94 -16.80 16.47
C ALA A 275 -23.19 -17.71 16.63
N ALA A 276 -23.47 -18.59 15.66
CA ALA A 276 -24.56 -19.58 15.78
C ALA A 276 -24.29 -20.66 16.85
N TYR A 277 -23.04 -20.79 17.31
CA TYR A 277 -22.62 -21.72 18.36
C TYR A 277 -21.98 -20.95 19.53
N PRO A 278 -22.79 -20.34 20.43
CA PRO A 278 -22.31 -19.36 21.41
C PRO A 278 -21.17 -19.85 22.30
N ARG A 279 -21.22 -21.13 22.73
CA ARG A 279 -20.18 -21.72 23.60
C ARG A 279 -18.84 -21.88 22.88
N ALA A 280 -18.85 -22.31 21.61
CA ALA A 280 -17.64 -22.42 20.82
C ALA A 280 -17.09 -21.04 20.47
N CYS A 281 -17.98 -20.11 20.10
CA CYS A 281 -17.63 -18.71 19.82
C CYS A 281 -16.98 -18.03 21.03
N GLN A 282 -17.53 -18.22 22.23
CA GLN A 282 -16.97 -17.66 23.47
C GLN A 282 -15.57 -18.21 23.79
N ALA A 283 -15.38 -19.53 23.67
CA ALA A 283 -14.08 -20.17 23.90
C ALA A 283 -13.03 -19.69 22.87
N LEU A 284 -13.41 -19.60 21.60
CA LEU A 284 -12.55 -19.09 20.53
C LEU A 284 -12.23 -17.60 20.74
N GLY A 285 -13.23 -16.77 21.06
CA GLY A 285 -13.04 -15.34 21.31
C GLY A 285 -12.10 -15.06 22.46
N ALA A 286 -12.20 -15.83 23.55
CA ALA A 286 -11.31 -15.70 24.70
C ALA A 286 -9.85 -16.06 24.35
N MET A 287 -9.62 -17.12 23.57
CA MET A 287 -8.27 -17.52 23.16
C MET A 287 -7.67 -16.58 22.11
N LEU A 288 -8.46 -16.13 21.14
CA LEU A 288 -8.02 -15.21 20.08
C LEU A 288 -7.69 -13.82 20.63
N SER A 289 -8.55 -13.26 21.48
CA SER A 289 -8.31 -11.95 22.12
C SER A 289 -7.06 -11.96 23.00
N LYS A 290 -6.74 -13.09 23.65
CA LYS A 290 -5.51 -13.26 24.43
C LYS A 290 -4.28 -13.63 23.59
N GLY A 291 -4.45 -14.03 22.33
CA GLY A 291 -3.37 -14.57 21.50
C GLY A 291 -2.72 -15.83 22.06
N ALA A 292 -3.45 -16.63 22.87
CA ALA A 292 -2.88 -17.78 23.57
C ALA A 292 -3.89 -18.93 23.75
N LEU A 293 -3.39 -20.17 23.68
CA LEU A 293 -4.20 -21.36 23.92
C LEU A 293 -4.39 -21.61 25.42
N ASN A 294 -5.62 -21.87 25.85
CA ASN A 294 -5.96 -22.22 27.23
C ASN A 294 -6.50 -23.65 27.31
N PRO A 295 -5.92 -24.54 28.14
CA PRO A 295 -6.39 -25.93 28.28
C PRO A 295 -7.88 -26.07 28.60
N ALA A 296 -8.45 -25.16 29.38
CA ALA A 296 -9.87 -25.19 29.73
C ALA A 296 -10.76 -24.96 28.49
N ASP A 297 -10.48 -23.92 27.71
CA ASP A 297 -11.22 -23.57 26.51
C ASP A 297 -11.05 -24.63 25.40
N ILE A 298 -9.83 -25.18 25.25
CA ILE A 298 -9.56 -26.32 24.35
C ILE A 298 -10.37 -27.55 24.76
N THR A 299 -10.49 -27.84 26.06
CA THR A 299 -11.31 -28.97 26.54
C THR A 299 -12.79 -28.77 26.23
N VAL A 300 -13.30 -27.54 26.31
CA VAL A 300 -14.67 -27.20 25.91
C VAL A 300 -14.88 -27.48 24.42
N LEU A 301 -13.99 -26.99 23.56
CA LEU A 301 -14.06 -27.23 22.12
C LEU A 301 -13.95 -28.72 21.79
N PHE A 302 -13.00 -29.43 22.41
CA PHE A 302 -12.81 -30.86 22.20
C PHE A 302 -14.08 -31.67 22.49
N LYS A 303 -14.77 -31.38 23.60
CA LYS A 303 -16.03 -32.03 23.95
C LYS A 303 -17.13 -31.75 22.91
N MET A 304 -17.19 -30.53 22.38
CA MET A 304 -18.19 -30.15 21.37
C MET A 304 -17.95 -30.86 20.04
N PHE A 305 -16.71 -30.84 19.53
CA PHE A 305 -16.36 -31.48 18.25
C PHE A 305 -16.32 -33.01 18.31
N SER A 306 -16.19 -33.60 19.49
CA SER A 306 -16.28 -35.05 19.70
C SER A 306 -17.72 -35.56 19.86
N SER A 307 -18.70 -34.66 19.93
CA SER A 307 -20.11 -35.02 20.10
C SER A 307 -20.74 -35.53 18.80
N MET A 308 -21.99 -36.03 18.89
CA MET A 308 -22.76 -36.52 17.74
C MET A 308 -23.18 -35.39 16.78
N ASP A 309 -23.27 -34.14 17.27
CA ASP A 309 -23.62 -32.96 16.48
C ASP A 309 -22.52 -31.89 16.60
N PRO A 310 -21.38 -32.10 15.92
CA PRO A 310 -20.26 -31.18 15.99
C PRO A 310 -20.60 -29.85 15.30
N PRO A 311 -20.03 -28.71 15.76
CA PRO A 311 -20.09 -27.46 15.01
C PRO A 311 -19.51 -27.65 13.60
N PRO A 312 -19.97 -26.88 12.60
CA PRO A 312 -19.51 -26.99 11.22
C PRO A 312 -18.02 -26.66 11.11
N VAL A 313 -17.30 -27.46 10.32
CA VAL A 313 -15.85 -27.28 10.06
C VAL A 313 -15.58 -26.07 9.17
N GLU A 314 -16.45 -25.86 8.16
CA GLU A 314 -16.52 -24.62 7.41
C GLU A 314 -17.82 -23.90 7.74
N LEU A 315 -17.70 -22.62 8.05
CA LEU A 315 -18.78 -21.78 8.55
C LEU A 315 -20.00 -21.66 7.61
N ASN A 316 -20.02 -22.21 6.40
CA ASN A 316 -21.17 -22.06 5.49
C ASN A 316 -21.75 -23.35 4.90
N LYS A 317 -21.21 -24.56 5.18
CA LYS A 317 -21.78 -25.81 4.62
C LYS A 317 -21.70 -26.97 5.63
N ARG A 318 -22.86 -27.61 5.90
CA ARG A 318 -22.92 -28.92 6.56
C ARG A 318 -22.45 -29.99 5.57
N VAL A 319 -21.14 -30.17 5.48
CA VAL A 319 -20.56 -31.28 4.73
C VAL A 319 -20.57 -32.52 5.63
N ASN A 320 -20.88 -33.68 5.06
CA ASN A 320 -20.76 -34.95 5.77
C ASN A 320 -19.29 -35.11 6.21
N ILE A 321 -19.03 -35.07 7.52
CA ILE A 321 -17.66 -34.98 8.03
C ILE A 321 -16.98 -36.34 7.86
N ASN A 322 -16.09 -36.45 6.89
CA ASN A 322 -15.21 -37.60 6.76
C ASN A 322 -14.15 -37.57 7.88
N LYS A 323 -13.99 -38.68 8.60
CA LYS A 323 -13.02 -38.83 9.70
C LYS A 323 -11.94 -39.88 9.42
N ASP A 324 -11.92 -40.47 8.22
CA ASP A 324 -11.08 -41.63 7.91
C ASP A 324 -9.58 -41.33 8.07
N GLU A 325 -9.15 -40.13 7.70
CA GLU A 325 -7.75 -39.70 7.78
C GLU A 325 -7.37 -39.07 9.12
N LEU A 326 -8.35 -38.77 9.99
CA LEU A 326 -8.10 -38.05 11.25
C LEU A 326 -7.12 -38.82 12.15
N LYS A 327 -7.29 -40.14 12.26
CA LYS A 327 -6.45 -40.98 13.13
C LYS A 327 -4.98 -41.00 12.69
N SER A 328 -4.73 -41.11 11.37
CA SER A 328 -3.36 -41.05 10.84
C SER A 328 -2.74 -39.68 11.02
N THR A 329 -3.52 -38.62 10.77
CA THR A 329 -3.05 -37.23 10.95
C THR A 329 -2.74 -36.93 12.41
N SER A 330 -3.61 -37.30 13.36
CA SER A 330 -3.36 -37.15 14.80
C SER A 330 -2.10 -37.90 15.23
N LYS A 331 -1.92 -39.15 14.78
CA LYS A 331 -0.71 -39.93 15.09
C LYS A 331 0.56 -39.26 14.54
N ALA A 332 0.50 -38.71 13.32
CA ALA A 332 1.63 -38.00 12.72
C ALA A 332 1.99 -36.73 13.52
N ILE A 333 0.99 -35.94 13.91
CA ILE A 333 1.17 -34.76 14.76
C ILE A 333 1.77 -35.15 16.11
N GLU A 334 1.24 -36.16 16.79
CA GLU A 334 1.76 -36.65 18.08
C GLU A 334 3.21 -37.13 17.96
N THR A 335 3.53 -37.87 16.90
CA THR A 335 4.88 -38.39 16.65
C THR A 335 5.86 -37.23 16.49
N VAL A 336 5.55 -36.25 15.64
CA VAL A 336 6.41 -35.09 15.40
C VAL A 336 6.48 -34.18 16.63
N HIS A 337 5.38 -33.96 17.34
CA HIS A 337 5.38 -33.18 18.58
C HIS A 337 6.33 -33.78 19.63
N ASN A 338 6.29 -35.11 19.82
CA ASN A 338 7.20 -35.79 20.73
C ASN A 338 8.66 -35.68 20.29
N LEU A 339 8.95 -35.68 18.98
CA LEU A 339 10.29 -35.47 18.46
C LEU A 339 10.77 -34.03 18.73
N CYS A 340 9.94 -33.02 18.44
CA CYS A 340 10.28 -31.61 18.63
C CYS A 340 10.45 -31.23 20.11
N CYS A 341 9.62 -31.75 21.03
CA CYS A 341 9.71 -31.43 22.46
C CYS A 341 10.90 -32.09 23.18
N ASN A 342 11.55 -33.06 22.55
CA ASN A 342 12.69 -33.76 23.11
C ASN A 342 14.02 -33.00 22.84
N GLU A 343 14.02 -31.67 23.01
CA GLU A 343 15.12 -30.74 22.64
C GLU A 343 16.48 -31.03 23.32
N ASN A 344 16.51 -31.84 24.38
CA ASN A 344 17.74 -32.28 25.05
C ASN A 344 18.50 -33.40 24.32
N LYS A 345 17.96 -33.90 23.21
CA LYS A 345 18.58 -34.96 22.41
C LYS A 345 19.21 -34.29 21.19
N GLY A 346 20.53 -34.28 21.12
CA GLY A 346 21.29 -33.60 20.07
C GLY A 346 20.92 -34.06 18.65
N ALA A 347 21.45 -33.36 17.63
CA ALA A 347 21.16 -33.56 16.21
C ALA A 347 21.26 -35.04 15.75
N THR A 348 22.05 -35.87 16.43
CA THR A 348 22.22 -37.30 16.16
C THR A 348 20.95 -38.15 16.33
N GLU A 349 20.07 -37.83 17.27
CA GLU A 349 18.79 -38.55 17.40
C GLU A 349 17.77 -38.12 16.34
N LEU A 350 17.80 -36.85 15.93
CA LEU A 350 16.95 -36.35 14.84
C LEU A 350 17.27 -37.05 13.51
N VAL A 351 18.56 -37.31 13.24
CA VAL A 351 19.00 -38.08 12.07
C VAL A 351 18.49 -39.52 12.11
N ALA A 352 18.47 -40.15 13.29
CA ALA A 352 17.98 -41.53 13.44
C ALA A 352 16.49 -41.66 13.10
N GLU A 353 15.69 -40.64 13.41
CA GLU A 353 14.23 -40.60 13.17
C GLU A 353 13.84 -39.87 11.87
N LEU A 354 14.81 -39.51 11.03
CA LEU A 354 14.58 -38.70 9.83
C LEU A 354 13.61 -39.38 8.84
N SER A 355 13.69 -40.70 8.69
CA SER A 355 12.77 -41.47 7.84
C SER A 355 11.32 -41.37 8.33
N THR A 356 11.11 -41.48 9.64
CA THR A 356 9.79 -41.31 10.27
C THR A 356 9.29 -39.88 10.03
N LEU A 357 10.16 -38.90 10.20
CA LEU A 357 9.84 -37.49 10.01
C LEU A 357 9.43 -37.17 8.56
N TYR A 358 10.14 -37.68 7.55
CA TYR A 358 9.76 -37.54 6.14
C TYR A 358 8.40 -38.15 5.82
N GLN A 359 8.06 -39.31 6.42
CA GLN A 359 6.72 -39.89 6.26
C GLN A 359 5.63 -38.99 6.86
N CYS A 360 5.90 -38.39 8.03
CA CYS A 360 4.96 -37.49 8.69
C CYS A 360 4.82 -36.14 7.98
N ILE A 361 5.89 -35.60 7.39
CA ILE A 361 5.87 -34.31 6.65
C ILE A 361 4.92 -34.35 5.45
N ARG A 362 4.59 -35.53 4.90
CA ARG A 362 3.58 -35.64 3.83
C ARG A 362 2.20 -35.08 4.20
N PHE A 363 1.88 -34.95 5.49
CA PHE A 363 0.67 -34.27 5.95
C PHE A 363 0.92 -32.74 5.98
N PRO A 364 0.13 -31.90 5.27
CA PRO A 364 0.38 -30.46 5.18
C PRO A 364 0.42 -29.74 6.54
N VAL A 365 -0.44 -30.13 7.48
CA VAL A 365 -0.47 -29.56 8.84
C VAL A 365 0.81 -29.89 9.62
N VAL A 366 1.38 -31.07 9.40
CA VAL A 366 2.64 -31.50 10.02
C VAL A 366 3.80 -30.73 9.39
N ALA A 367 3.84 -30.61 8.06
CA ALA A 367 4.85 -29.82 7.36
C ALA A 367 4.87 -28.36 7.84
N MET A 368 3.71 -27.74 8.01
CA MET A 368 3.62 -26.37 8.56
C MET A 368 4.14 -26.29 10.00
N GLY A 369 3.83 -27.29 10.83
CA GLY A 369 4.37 -27.38 12.20
C GLY A 369 5.89 -27.53 12.22
N VAL A 370 6.45 -28.42 11.39
CA VAL A 370 7.89 -28.61 11.24
C VAL A 370 8.56 -27.36 10.69
N LEU A 371 7.97 -26.68 9.70
CA LEU A 371 8.49 -25.42 9.16
C LEU A 371 8.62 -24.35 10.26
N LYS A 372 7.60 -24.21 11.11
CA LYS A 372 7.63 -23.26 12.23
C LYS A 372 8.60 -23.64 13.33
N TRP A 373 8.72 -24.92 13.63
CA TRP A 373 9.73 -25.42 14.55
C TRP A 373 11.15 -25.15 14.00
N VAL A 374 11.42 -25.49 12.73
CA VAL A 374 12.69 -25.18 12.06
C VAL A 374 12.98 -23.68 12.09
N ASP A 375 12.02 -22.83 11.72
CA ASP A 375 12.15 -21.36 11.80
C ASP A 375 12.61 -20.91 13.18
N TRP A 376 11.95 -21.37 14.26
CA TRP A 376 12.36 -21.02 15.62
C TRP A 376 13.73 -21.55 16.01
N THR A 377 14.05 -22.80 15.67
CA THR A 377 15.33 -23.42 16.04
C THR A 377 16.51 -22.78 15.30
N VAL A 378 16.43 -22.61 13.97
CA VAL A 378 17.54 -22.08 13.17
C VAL A 378 17.70 -20.57 13.29
N SER A 379 16.66 -19.86 13.71
CA SER A 379 16.72 -18.43 13.98
C SER A 379 17.34 -18.09 15.33
N GLU A 380 17.65 -19.08 16.16
CA GLU A 380 18.36 -18.85 17.42
C GLU A 380 19.78 -18.33 17.13
N PRO A 381 20.22 -17.19 17.70
CA PRO A 381 21.47 -16.52 17.30
C PRO A 381 22.75 -17.37 17.41
N ARG A 382 22.73 -18.40 18.26
CA ARG A 382 23.88 -19.27 18.53
C ARG A 382 23.80 -20.62 17.83
N TYR A 383 22.71 -20.88 17.09
CA TYR A 383 22.44 -22.17 16.48
C TYR A 383 23.60 -22.64 15.58
N PHE A 384 23.97 -21.82 14.60
CA PHE A 384 25.01 -22.18 13.62
C PHE A 384 26.40 -22.32 14.23
N GLN A 385 26.66 -21.73 15.41
CA GLN A 385 27.95 -21.90 16.09
C GLN A 385 28.13 -23.29 16.70
N LEU A 386 27.01 -23.90 17.10
CA LEU A 386 26.99 -25.17 17.80
C LEU A 386 26.91 -26.35 16.82
N GLN A 387 26.78 -26.07 15.53
CA GLN A 387 26.72 -27.09 14.50
C GLN A 387 28.11 -27.49 14.04
N THR A 388 28.32 -28.79 13.97
CA THR A 388 29.56 -29.41 13.50
C THR A 388 29.48 -29.89 12.05
N ASP A 389 28.28 -29.93 11.47
CA ASP A 389 28.02 -30.46 10.14
C ASP A 389 27.86 -29.33 9.11
N HIS A 390 28.40 -29.55 7.91
CA HIS A 390 28.35 -28.58 6.81
C HIS A 390 26.92 -28.28 6.32
N THR A 391 25.97 -29.21 6.49
CA THR A 391 24.56 -28.98 6.15
C THR A 391 23.66 -29.34 7.34
N PRO A 392 23.03 -28.34 7.96
CA PRO A 392 22.09 -28.56 9.06
C PRO A 392 20.93 -29.46 8.61
N VAL A 393 20.64 -30.53 9.37
CA VAL A 393 19.48 -31.41 9.12
C VAL A 393 18.17 -30.62 9.00
N HIS A 394 18.05 -29.53 9.75
CA HIS A 394 16.90 -28.64 9.73
C HIS A 394 16.69 -27.97 8.37
N LEU A 395 17.76 -27.64 7.64
CA LEU A 395 17.65 -27.11 6.27
C LEU A 395 17.26 -28.19 5.28
N ALA A 396 17.70 -29.44 5.46
CA ALA A 396 17.25 -30.57 4.64
C ALA A 396 15.75 -30.87 4.80
N LEU A 397 15.16 -30.58 5.98
CA LEU A 397 13.71 -30.66 6.17
C LEU A 397 12.95 -29.64 5.32
N LEU A 398 13.54 -28.47 5.05
CA LEU A 398 12.93 -27.47 4.15
C LEU A 398 12.83 -28.00 2.72
N ASP A 399 13.80 -28.80 2.27
CA ASP A 399 13.79 -29.41 0.95
C ASP A 399 12.67 -30.45 0.82
N GLU A 400 12.45 -31.26 1.85
CA GLU A 400 11.35 -32.23 1.88
C GLU A 400 9.99 -31.52 1.90
N ILE A 401 9.85 -30.47 2.73
CA ILE A 401 8.63 -29.65 2.79
C ILE A 401 8.35 -29.03 1.42
N SER A 402 9.36 -28.48 0.76
CA SER A 402 9.24 -27.88 -0.58
C SER A 402 8.91 -28.91 -1.65
N THR A 403 9.36 -30.16 -1.49
CA THR A 403 9.05 -31.25 -2.41
C THR A 403 7.60 -31.70 -2.26
N CYS A 404 7.09 -31.76 -1.04
CA CYS A 404 5.75 -32.27 -0.75
C CYS A 404 4.64 -31.21 -0.90
N HIS A 405 4.92 -29.92 -0.63
CA HIS A 405 3.87 -28.90 -0.42
C HIS A 405 4.13 -27.58 -1.14
N GLN A 406 3.47 -27.37 -2.28
CA GLN A 406 3.58 -26.14 -3.07
C GLN A 406 3.05 -24.90 -2.33
N LEU A 407 2.00 -25.05 -1.53
CA LEU A 407 1.41 -23.93 -0.78
C LEU A 407 2.29 -23.39 0.37
N LEU A 408 3.37 -24.11 0.72
CA LEU A 408 4.33 -23.69 1.74
C LEU A 408 5.58 -23.02 1.13
N HIS A 409 5.71 -23.01 -0.20
CA HIS A 409 6.84 -22.40 -0.89
C HIS A 409 7.09 -20.93 -0.51
N PRO A 410 6.07 -20.06 -0.40
CA PRO A 410 6.27 -18.67 0.02
C PRO A 410 6.89 -18.57 1.42
N GLN A 411 6.41 -19.36 2.38
CA GLN A 411 6.90 -19.36 3.76
C GLN A 411 8.31 -19.95 3.87
N VAL A 412 8.64 -20.97 3.06
CA VAL A 412 10.01 -21.51 2.96
C VAL A 412 10.95 -20.45 2.40
N LEU A 413 10.58 -19.78 1.30
CA LEU A 413 11.41 -18.72 0.72
C LEU A 413 11.60 -17.56 1.72
N GLN A 414 10.55 -17.15 2.43
CA GLN A 414 10.63 -16.11 3.45
C GLN A 414 11.64 -16.45 4.55
N LEU A 415 11.66 -17.71 5.02
CA LEU A 415 12.64 -18.18 5.99
C LEU A 415 14.06 -18.18 5.41
N LEU A 416 14.24 -18.69 4.19
CA LEU A 416 15.54 -18.70 3.52
C LEU A 416 16.09 -17.28 3.32
N ILE A 417 15.25 -16.34 2.88
CA ILE A 417 15.60 -14.91 2.76
C ILE A 417 16.00 -14.34 4.12
N LYS A 418 15.20 -14.57 5.17
CA LYS A 418 15.48 -14.10 6.52
C LYS A 418 16.86 -14.58 7.01
N LEU A 419 17.19 -15.86 6.81
CA LEU A 419 18.51 -16.41 7.18
C LEU A 419 19.62 -15.88 6.28
N PHE A 420 19.33 -15.68 4.99
CA PHE A 420 20.28 -15.11 4.03
C PHE A 420 20.57 -13.62 4.27
N GLU A 421 19.66 -12.86 4.86
CA GLU A 421 19.88 -11.45 5.21
C GLU A 421 20.40 -11.28 6.65
N THR A 422 20.27 -12.30 7.49
CA THR A 422 20.79 -12.24 8.87
C THR A 422 22.32 -12.29 8.88
N GLU A 423 22.91 -11.34 9.59
CA GLU A 423 24.36 -11.26 9.85
C GLU A 423 24.74 -12.20 11.00
N HIS A 424 25.62 -13.16 10.72
CA HIS A 424 26.05 -14.17 11.70
C HIS A 424 27.43 -13.77 12.25
N SER A 425 27.50 -12.65 12.97
CA SER A 425 28.78 -12.05 13.42
C SER A 425 29.67 -12.95 14.27
N GLN A 426 29.14 -14.08 14.74
CA GLN A 426 29.87 -15.02 15.58
C GLN A 426 30.48 -16.20 14.80
N LEU A 427 30.19 -16.32 13.50
CA LEU A 427 30.84 -17.24 12.57
C LEU A 427 32.01 -16.55 11.90
N ASP A 428 33.02 -17.29 11.47
CA ASP A 428 34.09 -16.71 10.66
C ASP A 428 33.60 -16.36 9.23
N VAL A 429 34.40 -15.58 8.48
CA VAL A 429 33.99 -15.13 7.14
C VAL A 429 33.82 -16.30 6.15
N MET A 430 34.59 -17.37 6.30
CA MET A 430 34.52 -18.53 5.42
C MET A 430 33.25 -19.34 5.69
N GLU A 431 32.96 -19.62 6.97
CA GLU A 431 31.77 -20.27 7.47
C GLU A 431 30.51 -19.51 7.08
N GLN A 432 30.54 -18.17 7.17
CA GLN A 432 29.44 -17.33 6.68
C GLN A 432 29.22 -17.52 5.18
N MET A 433 30.28 -17.51 4.38
CA MET A 433 30.18 -17.73 2.94
C MET A 433 29.63 -19.13 2.59
N GLU A 434 30.08 -20.17 3.28
CA GLU A 434 29.59 -21.55 3.09
C GLU A 434 28.12 -21.70 3.51
N LEU A 435 27.71 -21.05 4.61
CA LEU A 435 26.32 -21.01 5.04
C LEU A 435 25.43 -20.33 3.99
N LYS A 436 25.85 -19.17 3.46
CA LYS A 436 25.09 -18.46 2.41
C LYS A 436 24.98 -19.30 1.13
N LYS A 437 26.02 -20.02 0.72
CA LYS A 437 25.95 -20.99 -0.40
C LYS A 437 24.97 -22.11 -0.11
N THR A 438 25.03 -22.69 1.09
CA THR A 438 24.09 -23.73 1.54
C THR A 438 22.64 -23.24 1.47
N LEU A 439 22.37 -21.99 1.84
CA LEU A 439 21.03 -21.38 1.72
C LEU A 439 20.62 -21.18 0.26
N LEU A 440 21.54 -20.76 -0.60
CA LEU A 440 21.29 -20.65 -2.05
C LEU A 440 20.97 -22.00 -2.67
N ASP A 441 21.63 -23.09 -2.27
CA ASP A 441 21.28 -24.43 -2.74
C ASP A 441 19.84 -24.80 -2.42
N ARG A 442 19.34 -24.42 -1.23
CA ARG A 442 17.92 -24.63 -0.86
C ARG A 442 16.99 -23.77 -1.71
N MET A 443 17.41 -22.55 -2.07
CA MET A 443 16.66 -21.71 -3.01
C MET A 443 16.63 -22.31 -4.43
N VAL A 444 17.74 -22.91 -4.89
CA VAL A 444 17.80 -23.64 -6.17
C VAL A 444 16.91 -24.88 -6.13
N HIS A 445 16.89 -25.61 -5.01
CA HIS A 445 15.96 -26.72 -4.83
C HIS A 445 14.50 -26.26 -4.91
N LEU A 446 14.15 -25.18 -4.22
CA LEU A 446 12.80 -24.58 -4.27
C LEU A 446 12.43 -24.14 -5.71
N LEU A 447 13.37 -23.56 -6.44
CA LEU A 447 13.25 -23.25 -7.87
C LEU A 447 12.97 -24.51 -8.69
N SER A 448 13.70 -25.61 -8.45
CA SER A 448 13.49 -26.89 -9.12
C SER A 448 12.11 -27.52 -8.86
N ARG A 449 11.44 -27.12 -7.76
CA ARG A 449 10.08 -27.55 -7.42
C ARG A 449 8.99 -26.65 -8.01
N GLY A 450 9.34 -25.66 -8.83
CA GLY A 450 8.42 -24.82 -9.59
C GLY A 450 8.19 -23.42 -9.04
N TYR A 451 8.78 -23.05 -7.89
CA TYR A 451 8.64 -21.71 -7.31
C TYR A 451 9.74 -20.76 -7.83
N VAL A 452 9.79 -20.59 -9.15
CA VAL A 452 10.93 -19.98 -9.87
C VAL A 452 10.95 -18.45 -9.75
N LEU A 453 9.86 -17.78 -10.16
CA LEU A 453 9.85 -16.31 -10.34
C LEU A 453 10.15 -15.54 -9.05
N PRO A 454 9.58 -15.88 -7.88
CA PRO A 454 9.89 -15.17 -6.63
C PRO A 454 11.34 -15.36 -6.18
N VAL A 455 11.93 -16.56 -6.39
CA VAL A 455 13.33 -16.83 -6.07
C VAL A 455 14.26 -16.00 -6.95
N VAL A 456 14.07 -16.03 -8.27
CA VAL A 456 14.89 -15.24 -9.20
C VAL A 456 14.69 -13.74 -8.98
N GLY A 457 13.45 -13.31 -8.72
CA GLY A 457 13.13 -11.92 -8.38
C GLY A 457 13.85 -11.42 -7.13
N TYR A 458 14.00 -12.26 -6.10
CA TYR A 458 14.80 -11.94 -4.93
C TYR A 458 16.29 -11.76 -5.26
N ILE A 459 16.89 -12.70 -6.00
CA ILE A 459 18.31 -12.62 -6.40
C ILE A 459 18.59 -11.38 -7.25
N ARG A 460 17.68 -11.04 -8.18
CA ARG A 460 17.75 -9.80 -8.96
C ARG A 460 17.74 -8.57 -8.06
N LYS A 461 16.85 -8.54 -7.06
CA LYS A 461 16.77 -7.43 -6.09
C LYS A 461 18.05 -7.29 -5.28
N CYS A 462 18.70 -8.38 -4.91
CA CYS A 462 20.02 -8.36 -4.25
C CYS A 462 21.10 -7.75 -5.15
N LEU A 463 21.08 -8.07 -6.45
CA LEU A 463 22.00 -7.49 -7.44
C LEU A 463 21.78 -5.98 -7.60
N GLU A 464 20.53 -5.55 -7.76
CA GLU A 464 20.17 -4.13 -7.94
C GLU A 464 20.49 -3.28 -6.71
N LYS A 465 20.31 -3.82 -5.51
CA LYS A 465 20.63 -3.14 -4.25
C LYS A 465 22.11 -3.12 -3.87
N LEU A 466 22.95 -3.91 -4.56
CA LEU A 466 24.38 -4.05 -4.27
C LEU A 466 24.68 -4.43 -2.80
N ASN A 467 23.76 -5.15 -2.15
CA ASN A 467 23.86 -5.51 -0.73
C ASN A 467 24.28 -6.98 -0.51
N THR A 468 24.71 -7.67 -1.56
CA THR A 468 25.13 -9.08 -1.52
C THR A 468 26.40 -9.25 -2.36
N ASP A 469 27.31 -10.12 -1.91
CA ASP A 469 28.55 -10.43 -2.62
C ASP A 469 28.26 -11.03 -4.01
N ILE A 470 28.89 -10.48 -5.05
CA ILE A 470 28.75 -10.91 -6.44
C ILE A 470 29.10 -12.39 -6.61
N SER A 471 30.04 -12.93 -5.82
CA SER A 471 30.42 -14.34 -5.86
C SER A 471 29.29 -15.28 -5.43
N LEU A 472 28.39 -14.86 -4.52
CA LEU A 472 27.21 -15.63 -4.11
C LEU A 472 26.15 -15.63 -5.21
N ILE A 473 25.91 -14.47 -5.84
CA ILE A 473 24.98 -14.36 -6.98
C ILE A 473 25.48 -15.22 -8.14
N ARG A 474 26.78 -15.18 -8.42
CA ARG A 474 27.43 -16.03 -9.42
C ARG A 474 27.25 -17.51 -9.11
N TYR A 475 27.48 -17.92 -7.86
CA TYR A 475 27.26 -19.31 -7.44
C TYR A 475 25.82 -19.76 -7.71
N PHE A 476 24.83 -18.96 -7.31
CA PHE A 476 23.43 -19.25 -7.60
C PHE A 476 23.16 -19.40 -9.11
N VAL A 477 23.69 -18.50 -9.93
CA VAL A 477 23.52 -18.55 -11.39
C VAL A 477 24.12 -19.81 -11.99
N THR A 478 25.32 -20.21 -11.55
CA THR A 478 25.95 -21.47 -11.98
C THR A 478 25.05 -22.67 -11.67
N GLU A 479 24.62 -22.82 -10.42
CA GLU A 479 23.77 -23.93 -10.00
C GLU A 479 22.43 -23.96 -10.75
N VAL A 480 21.83 -22.80 -11.03
CA VAL A 480 20.59 -22.72 -11.82
C VAL A 480 20.82 -23.16 -13.26
N LEU A 481 21.89 -22.68 -13.91
CA LEU A 481 22.21 -23.03 -15.29
C LEU A 481 22.48 -24.53 -15.46
N ASP A 482 23.02 -25.19 -14.43
CA ASP A 482 23.30 -26.63 -14.45
C ASP A 482 22.03 -27.50 -14.36
N VAL A 483 20.90 -26.95 -13.87
CA VAL A 483 19.65 -27.69 -13.68
C VAL A 483 18.53 -27.33 -14.64
N ILE A 484 18.64 -26.22 -15.39
CA ILE A 484 17.60 -25.79 -16.34
C ILE A 484 17.93 -26.19 -17.77
N THR A 485 16.89 -26.39 -18.58
CA THR A 485 17.02 -26.63 -20.03
C THR A 485 15.84 -26.00 -20.79
N PRO A 486 15.99 -25.71 -22.10
CA PRO A 486 14.88 -25.21 -22.92
C PRO A 486 13.69 -26.19 -23.03
N PRO A 487 12.46 -25.71 -23.30
CA PRO A 487 12.09 -24.33 -23.61
C PRO A 487 11.93 -23.44 -22.36
N TYR A 488 12.37 -22.18 -22.46
CA TYR A 488 12.19 -21.18 -21.40
C TYR A 488 10.90 -20.39 -21.58
N THR A 489 10.31 -19.91 -20.49
CA THR A 489 9.17 -18.98 -20.51
C THR A 489 9.63 -17.53 -20.61
N SER A 490 8.80 -16.65 -21.18
CA SER A 490 9.11 -15.21 -21.29
C SER A 490 9.40 -14.57 -19.94
N ASP A 491 8.60 -14.90 -18.92
CA ASP A 491 8.67 -14.27 -17.61
C ASP A 491 9.98 -14.65 -16.89
N PHE A 492 10.42 -15.90 -17.05
CA PHE A 492 11.72 -16.34 -16.54
C PHE A 492 12.86 -15.61 -17.24
N VAL A 493 12.82 -15.52 -18.57
CA VAL A 493 13.86 -14.85 -19.37
C VAL A 493 13.95 -13.37 -19.02
N GLN A 494 12.82 -12.67 -18.88
CA GLN A 494 12.78 -11.26 -18.48
C GLN A 494 13.38 -10.98 -17.10
N LEU A 495 13.30 -11.95 -16.18
CA LEU A 495 13.88 -11.82 -14.84
C LEU A 495 15.35 -12.26 -14.77
N PHE A 496 15.71 -13.33 -15.48
CA PHE A 496 17.01 -13.98 -15.37
C PHE A 496 18.06 -13.40 -16.33
N LEU A 497 17.66 -12.97 -17.53
CA LEU A 497 18.59 -12.41 -18.53
C LEU A 497 19.34 -11.16 -18.02
N PRO A 498 18.73 -10.17 -17.35
CA PRO A 498 19.46 -9.01 -16.84
C PRO A 498 20.53 -9.34 -15.80
N ILE A 499 20.37 -10.45 -15.07
CA ILE A 499 21.38 -10.94 -14.11
C ILE A 499 22.61 -11.45 -14.87
N LEU A 500 22.40 -12.15 -15.99
CA LEU A 500 23.44 -12.72 -16.85
C LEU A 500 24.12 -11.70 -17.78
N GLU A 501 23.47 -10.57 -18.07
CA GLU A 501 24.09 -9.47 -18.83
C GLU A 501 25.12 -8.69 -18.00
N ASN A 502 25.16 -8.89 -16.67
CA ASN A 502 26.17 -8.29 -15.83
C ASN A 502 27.52 -9.03 -15.98
N ASP A 503 28.50 -8.35 -16.58
CA ASP A 503 29.83 -8.90 -16.87
C ASP A 503 30.58 -9.40 -15.63
N SER A 504 30.34 -8.82 -14.45
CA SER A 504 30.97 -9.27 -13.18
C SER A 504 30.50 -10.66 -12.72
N ILE A 505 29.35 -11.10 -13.22
CA ILE A 505 28.77 -12.43 -12.99
C ILE A 505 29.17 -13.34 -14.15
N ALA A 506 28.74 -13.00 -15.37
CA ALA A 506 28.91 -13.85 -16.54
C ALA A 506 30.38 -14.07 -16.93
N GLY A 507 31.24 -13.06 -16.82
CA GLY A 507 32.63 -13.11 -17.30
C GLY A 507 33.50 -14.19 -16.64
N THR A 508 33.09 -14.71 -15.50
CA THR A 508 33.82 -15.77 -14.76
C THR A 508 33.15 -17.14 -14.80
N ILE A 509 31.89 -17.21 -15.26
CA ILE A 509 31.16 -18.47 -15.46
C ILE A 509 31.49 -19.02 -16.86
N ARG A 510 31.70 -18.14 -17.83
CA ARG A 510 32.11 -18.52 -19.19
C ARG A 510 33.39 -19.35 -19.13
N THR A 511 33.28 -20.60 -19.55
CA THR A 511 34.40 -21.53 -19.67
C THR A 511 34.96 -21.45 -21.09
N GLU A 512 36.28 -21.45 -21.23
CA GLU A 512 36.93 -21.58 -22.55
C GLU A 512 36.80 -23.06 -23.01
N GLY A 513 35.64 -23.44 -23.56
CA GLY A 513 35.31 -24.81 -23.99
C GLY A 513 34.08 -24.93 -24.90
N GLU A 514 33.68 -26.15 -25.28
CA GLU A 514 32.55 -26.41 -26.21
C GLU A 514 31.16 -26.20 -25.57
N HIS A 515 31.05 -26.17 -24.25
CA HIS A 515 29.79 -25.97 -23.51
C HIS A 515 29.92 -24.77 -22.55
N ASP A 516 29.57 -23.59 -23.05
CA ASP A 516 29.39 -22.38 -22.24
C ASP A 516 27.88 -22.19 -21.97
N PRO A 517 27.39 -22.57 -20.77
CA PRO A 517 25.95 -22.55 -20.48
C PRO A 517 25.37 -21.12 -20.50
N VAL A 518 26.19 -20.10 -20.23
CA VAL A 518 25.77 -18.70 -20.31
C VAL A 518 25.58 -18.28 -21.76
N ALA A 519 26.54 -18.63 -22.63
CA ALA A 519 26.44 -18.32 -24.06
C ALA A 519 25.27 -19.07 -24.71
N GLU A 520 25.06 -20.35 -24.36
CA GLU A 520 23.93 -21.16 -24.83
C GLU A 520 22.59 -20.54 -24.42
N PHE A 521 22.45 -20.11 -23.16
CA PHE A 521 21.26 -19.43 -22.67
C PHE A 521 20.99 -18.12 -23.43
N ILE A 522 22.00 -17.24 -23.56
CA ILE A 522 21.86 -15.96 -24.27
C ILE A 522 21.54 -16.18 -25.75
N ALA A 523 22.16 -17.16 -26.40
CA ALA A 523 21.89 -17.50 -27.80
C ALA A 523 20.44 -17.99 -27.98
N HIS A 524 19.94 -18.82 -27.06
CA HIS A 524 18.55 -19.25 -27.05
C HIS A 524 17.59 -18.06 -26.87
N CYS A 525 17.89 -17.15 -25.94
CA CYS A 525 17.08 -15.96 -25.69
C CYS A 525 16.97 -15.07 -26.94
N LYS A 526 18.10 -14.80 -27.61
CA LYS A 526 18.14 -13.99 -28.84
C LYS A 526 17.41 -14.64 -30.02
N SER A 527 17.39 -15.97 -30.07
CA SER A 527 16.77 -16.72 -31.17
C SER A 527 15.25 -16.82 -31.03
N ASN A 528 14.73 -16.86 -29.80
CA ASN A 528 13.33 -17.19 -29.52
C ASN A 528 12.51 -16.04 -28.92
N PHE A 529 13.15 -14.99 -28.41
CA PHE A 529 12.45 -13.83 -27.84
C PHE A 529 12.83 -12.56 -28.59
N ILE A 530 11.81 -11.81 -29.03
CA ILE A 530 11.99 -10.44 -29.50
C ILE A 530 12.27 -9.60 -28.24
N MET A 531 13.52 -9.19 -28.04
CA MET A 531 13.87 -8.28 -26.94
C MET A 531 13.15 -6.95 -27.16
N MET A 532 12.01 -6.76 -26.49
CA MET A 532 11.40 -5.45 -26.33
C MET A 532 12.17 -4.74 -25.23
N ASN A 533 12.92 -3.72 -25.61
CA ASN A 533 13.60 -2.79 -24.69
C ASN A 533 12.62 -2.06 -23.79
#